data_AF-A0A8T4P7N2-F1
#
_entry.id   AF-A0A8T4P7N2-F1
#
_cell.length_a   1.000
_cell.length_b   1.000
_cell.length_c   1.000
_cell.angle_alpha   90.00
_cell.angle_beta   90.00
_cell.angle_gamma   90.00
#
_symmetry.space_group_name_H-M   'P 1'
#
loop_
_entity.id
_entity.type
_entity.pdbx_description
1 polymer ?
#
loop_
_entity_poly.entity_id
_entity_poly.type
_entity_poly.pdbx_seq_one_letter_code
_entity_poly.pdbx_strand_id
1 'polypeptide(L)'
;MDKQAMFKVIRELPFDTNKVVYKKDDLEVYLFRPSKLSKRFEGYDVKKNFQIWLKEGERTFRPNHLRVMIDLNLRVRSRQDLKKKLLLAFDNIFYGADPEKELKELLKENFEHFLNDLIVIGILS
;
A
#
# COMPACT_ATOMS: atom_id res chain seq x y z
N MET A 1 9.40 -1.17 5.14
CA MET A 1 9.17 -1.14 6.61
C MET A 1 8.63 -2.49 7.08
N ASP A 2 9.18 -3.06 8.15
CA ASP A 2 8.69 -4.32 8.71
C ASP A 2 7.33 -4.19 9.42
N LYS A 3 6.63 -5.32 9.55
CA LYS A 3 5.29 -5.43 10.14
C LYS A 3 5.19 -4.88 11.56
N GLN A 4 6.20 -5.09 12.40
CA GLN A 4 6.17 -4.67 13.81
C GLN A 4 6.29 -3.15 13.92
N ALA A 5 7.18 -2.56 13.12
CA ALA A 5 7.34 -1.12 13.02
C ALA A 5 6.04 -0.44 12.54
N MET A 6 5.42 -0.97 11.48
CA MET A 6 4.13 -0.43 10.98
C MET A 6 3.01 -0.55 12.02
N PHE A 7 2.95 -1.68 12.74
CA PHE A 7 1.94 -1.89 13.78
C PHE A 7 2.09 -0.87 14.92
N LYS A 8 3.33 -0.55 15.31
CA LYS A 8 3.60 0.49 16.32
C LYS A 8 3.11 1.86 15.84
N VAL A 9 3.38 2.23 14.59
CA VAL A 9 2.91 3.49 13.98
C VAL A 9 1.38 3.59 14.04
N ILE A 10 0.66 2.53 13.65
CA ILE A 10 -0.81 2.53 13.67
C ILE A 10 -1.35 2.65 15.10
N ARG A 11 -0.74 1.95 16.06
CA ARG A 11 -1.18 1.95 17.46
C ARG A 11 -1.02 3.33 18.11
N GLU A 12 0.10 3.99 17.83
CA GLU A 12 0.47 5.30 18.40
C GLU A 12 -0.13 6.49 17.65
N LEU A 13 -0.74 6.28 16.47
CA LEU A 13 -1.33 7.33 15.66
C LEU A 13 -2.48 8.06 16.42
N PRO A 14 -2.36 9.37 16.69
CA PRO A 14 -3.43 10.13 17.34
C PRO A 14 -4.67 10.26 16.45
N PHE A 15 -5.83 10.46 17.07
CA PHE A 15 -7.06 10.76 16.32
C PHE A 15 -6.95 12.09 15.57
N ASP A 16 -7.60 12.12 14.41
CA ASP A 16 -7.70 13.24 13.48
C ASP A 16 -6.35 13.78 12.98
N THR A 17 -5.33 12.92 12.96
CA THR A 17 -3.99 13.23 12.44
C THR A 17 -3.63 12.38 11.23
N ASN A 18 -2.88 13.00 10.31
CA ASN A 18 -2.28 12.32 9.16
C ASN A 18 -0.83 11.95 9.48
N LYS A 19 -0.43 10.73 9.12
CA LYS A 19 0.96 10.29 9.20
C LYS A 19 1.41 9.70 7.87
N VAL A 20 2.37 10.35 7.22
CA VAL A 20 3.01 9.81 6.02
C VAL A 20 3.86 8.61 6.43
N VAL A 21 3.61 7.48 5.76
CA VAL A 21 4.34 6.21 5.97
C VAL A 21 5.24 5.85 4.79
N TYR A 22 4.97 6.46 3.63
CA TYR A 22 5.81 6.34 2.46
C TYR A 22 5.72 7.61 1.62
N LYS A 23 6.86 8.06 1.09
CA LYS A 23 6.94 9.21 0.19
C LYS A 23 8.00 8.96 -0.87
N LYS A 24 7.64 9.18 -2.13
CA LYS A 24 8.56 9.17 -3.27
C LYS A 24 8.05 10.17 -4.31
N ASP A 25 8.88 11.14 -4.66
CA ASP A 25 8.54 12.22 -5.59
C ASP A 25 7.20 12.90 -5.19
N ASP A 26 6.24 12.98 -6.12
CA ASP A 26 4.89 13.53 -5.90
C ASP A 26 3.89 12.51 -5.33
N LEU A 27 4.35 11.32 -4.93
CA LEU A 27 3.52 10.25 -4.39
C LEU A 27 3.72 10.10 -2.88
N GLU A 28 2.61 10.10 -2.14
CA GLU A 28 2.59 9.91 -0.69
C GLU A 28 1.55 8.86 -0.28
N VAL A 29 1.95 7.89 0.53
CA VAL A 29 1.03 7.02 1.28
C VAL A 29 0.97 7.52 2.70
N TYR A 30 -0.23 7.80 3.19
CA TYR A 30 -0.43 8.26 4.56
C TYR A 30 -1.60 7.55 5.25
N LEU A 31 -1.49 7.49 6.57
CA LEU A 31 -2.50 6.95 7.47
C LEU A 31 -3.29 8.10 8.08
N PHE A 32 -4.60 7.90 8.23
CA PHE A 32 -5.50 8.83 8.92
C PHE A 32 -6.36 8.07 9.92
N ARG A 33 -6.45 8.56 11.16
CA ARG A 33 -7.26 7.93 12.21
C ARG A 33 -8.46 8.80 12.58
N PRO A 34 -9.65 8.59 12.01
CA PRO A 34 -10.80 9.44 12.32
C PRO A 34 -11.33 9.21 13.74
N SER A 35 -11.64 10.28 14.48
CA SER A 35 -12.32 10.19 15.78
C SER A 35 -13.81 9.84 15.66
N LYS A 36 -14.42 10.15 14.51
CA LYS A 36 -15.85 9.94 14.25
C LYS A 36 -16.06 8.89 13.19
N LEU A 37 -16.92 7.92 13.49
CA LEU A 37 -17.36 6.91 12.54
C LEU A 37 -18.53 7.44 11.71
N SER A 38 -18.62 7.02 10.45
CA SER A 38 -19.83 7.27 9.68
C SER A 38 -20.99 6.47 10.26
N LYS A 39 -22.24 6.91 10.04
CA LYS A 39 -23.46 6.22 10.49
C LYS A 39 -23.49 4.72 10.16
N ARG A 40 -22.91 4.32 9.02
CA ARG A 40 -22.79 2.92 8.59
C ARG A 40 -21.96 2.03 9.54
N PHE A 41 -21.11 2.62 10.36
CA PHE A 41 -20.18 1.94 11.26
C PHE A 41 -20.42 2.27 12.73
N GLU A 42 -21.64 2.67 13.13
CA GLU A 42 -21.97 3.05 14.52
C GLU A 42 -21.59 1.98 15.56
N GLY A 43 -21.60 0.69 15.21
CA GLY A 43 -21.19 -0.41 16.09
C GLY A 43 -19.70 -0.79 16.06
N TYR A 44 -18.87 -0.08 15.28
CA TYR A 44 -17.45 -0.43 15.14
C TYR A 44 -16.59 0.22 16.24
N ASP A 45 -15.53 -0.47 16.68
CA ASP A 45 -14.59 0.11 17.63
C ASP A 45 -13.75 1.21 16.96
N VAL A 46 -14.01 2.46 17.33
CA VAL A 46 -13.30 3.65 16.85
C VAL A 46 -11.78 3.49 17.00
N LYS A 47 -11.31 2.78 18.05
CA LYS A 47 -9.88 2.57 18.28
C LYS A 47 -9.22 1.67 17.24
N LYS A 48 -9.99 0.82 16.57
CA LYS A 48 -9.49 -0.08 15.51
C LYS A 48 -9.60 0.54 14.12
N ASN A 49 -10.25 1.70 14.00
CA ASN A 49 -10.47 2.34 12.72
C ASN A 49 -9.29 3.24 12.33
N PHE A 50 -8.67 2.93 11.21
CA PHE A 50 -7.71 3.79 10.52
C PHE A 50 -7.95 3.66 9.01
N GLN A 51 -7.53 4.68 8.28
CA GLN A 51 -7.70 4.77 6.84
C GLN A 51 -6.34 4.92 6.19
N ILE A 52 -6.18 4.27 5.05
CA ILE A 52 -5.01 4.41 4.19
C ILE A 52 -5.42 5.31 3.03
N TRP A 53 -4.56 6.26 2.70
CA TRP A 53 -4.75 7.21 1.61
C TRP A 53 -3.51 7.25 0.74
N LEU A 54 -3.75 7.44 -0.56
CA LEU A 54 -2.74 7.69 -1.56
C LEU A 54 -2.92 9.11 -2.12
N LYS A 55 -1.85 9.88 -2.16
CA LYS A 55 -1.77 11.16 -2.84
C LYS A 55 -0.79 11.05 -4.00
N GLU A 56 -1.20 11.53 -5.16
CA GLU A 56 -0.41 11.56 -6.40
C GLU A 56 -0.59 12.95 -7.03
N GLY A 57 0.42 13.83 -6.85
CA GLY A 57 0.30 15.25 -7.16
C GLY A 57 -0.85 15.91 -6.37
N GLU A 58 -1.83 16.44 -7.09
CA GLU A 58 -3.04 17.05 -6.48
C GLU A 58 -4.14 16.04 -6.13
N ARG A 59 -4.06 14.81 -6.66
CA ARG A 59 -5.13 13.82 -6.49
C ARG A 59 -4.93 13.03 -5.21
N THR A 60 -5.94 13.02 -4.34
CA THR A 60 -5.99 12.17 -3.14
C THR A 60 -7.13 11.17 -3.25
N PHE A 61 -6.86 9.89 -3.03
CA PHE A 61 -7.89 8.86 -3.05
C PHE A 61 -7.55 7.71 -2.09
N ARG A 62 -8.57 6.94 -1.74
CA ARG A 62 -8.39 5.69 -0.98
C ARG A 62 -8.02 4.58 -1.95
N PRO A 63 -6.86 3.93 -1.80
CA PRO A 63 -6.53 2.77 -2.61
C PRO A 63 -7.55 1.67 -2.37
N ASN A 64 -7.86 0.90 -3.42
CA ASN A 64 -8.72 -0.26 -3.34
C ASN A 64 -7.95 -1.50 -3.82
N HIS A 65 -8.34 -2.68 -3.33
CA HIS A 65 -7.71 -3.93 -3.73
C HIS A 65 -7.84 -4.18 -5.24
N LEU A 66 -8.91 -3.68 -5.87
CA LEU A 66 -9.10 -3.81 -7.32
C LEU A 66 -7.96 -3.14 -8.12
N ARG A 67 -7.51 -1.95 -7.72
CA ARG A 67 -6.42 -1.23 -8.41
C ARG A 67 -5.10 -1.98 -8.27
N VAL A 68 -4.81 -2.52 -7.08
CA VAL A 68 -3.65 -3.38 -6.83
C VAL A 68 -3.69 -4.59 -7.78
N MET A 69 -4.82 -5.28 -7.86
CA MET A 69 -4.99 -6.45 -8.72
C MET A 69 -4.87 -6.13 -10.21
N ILE A 70 -5.44 -5.00 -10.67
CA ILE A 70 -5.32 -4.56 -12.07
C ILE A 70 -3.86 -4.29 -12.42
N ASP A 71 -3.12 -3.60 -11.55
CA ASP A 71 -1.72 -3.28 -11.80
C ASP A 71 -0.84 -4.54 -11.89
N LEU A 72 -1.00 -5.47 -10.93
CA LEU A 72 -0.31 -6.76 -10.96
C LEU A 72 -0.60 -7.53 -12.25
N ASN A 73 -1.86 -7.53 -12.70
CA ASN A 73 -2.24 -8.20 -13.94
C ASN A 73 -1.58 -7.54 -15.17
N LEU A 74 -1.55 -6.20 -15.23
CA LEU A 74 -0.88 -5.47 -16.32
C LEU A 74 0.62 -5.81 -16.39
N ARG A 75 1.30 -5.86 -15.24
CA ARG A 75 2.73 -6.21 -15.15
C ARG A 75 3.00 -7.64 -15.59
N VAL A 76 2.19 -8.59 -15.13
CA VAL A 76 2.31 -10.00 -15.53
C VAL A 76 2.04 -10.18 -17.03
N ARG A 77 1.12 -9.40 -17.61
CA ARG A 77 0.87 -9.43 -19.06
C ARG A 77 2.04 -8.89 -19.88
N SER A 78 2.70 -7.83 -19.40
CA SER A 78 3.87 -7.24 -20.05
C SER A 78 5.12 -8.13 -19.93
N ARG A 79 5.33 -8.75 -18.76
CA ARG A 79 6.51 -9.61 -18.48
C ARG A 79 6.08 -10.93 -17.86
N GLN A 80 5.61 -11.85 -18.70
CA GLN A 80 5.13 -13.17 -18.26
C GLN A 80 6.25 -14.02 -17.61
N ASP A 81 7.51 -13.80 -18.02
CA ASP A 81 8.70 -14.42 -17.46
C ASP A 81 8.89 -14.11 -15.96
N LEU A 82 8.49 -12.90 -15.53
CA LEU A 82 8.61 -12.45 -14.14
C LEU A 82 7.41 -12.84 -13.27
N LYS A 83 6.37 -13.47 -13.82
CA LYS A 83 5.13 -13.81 -13.11
C LYS A 83 5.38 -14.55 -11.79
N LYS A 84 6.19 -15.60 -11.81
CA LYS A 84 6.48 -16.39 -10.60
C LYS A 84 7.22 -15.57 -9.54
N LYS A 85 8.18 -14.73 -9.96
CA LYS A 85 8.93 -13.86 -9.05
C LYS A 85 8.01 -12.81 -8.41
N LEU A 86 7.13 -12.19 -9.19
CA LEU A 86 6.11 -11.27 -8.69
C LEU A 86 5.20 -11.95 -7.67
N LEU A 87 4.63 -13.11 -8.00
CA LEU A 87 3.75 -13.83 -7.08
C LEU A 87 4.45 -14.17 -5.76
N LEU A 88 5.68 -14.67 -5.80
CA LEU A 88 6.45 -14.98 -4.59
C LEU A 88 6.75 -13.73 -3.75
N ALA A 89 7.15 -12.63 -4.38
CA ALA A 89 7.42 -11.38 -3.67
C ALA A 89 6.17 -10.85 -2.95
N PHE A 90 5.02 -10.87 -3.62
CA PHE A 90 3.75 -10.42 -3.02
C PHE A 90 3.23 -11.39 -1.95
N ASP A 91 3.49 -12.70 -2.09
CA ASP A 91 3.17 -13.68 -1.05
C ASP A 91 4.03 -13.44 0.21
N ASN A 92 5.34 -13.22 0.04
CA ASN A 92 6.25 -12.87 1.13
C ASN A 92 5.79 -11.59 1.85
N ILE A 93 5.40 -10.56 1.08
CA ILE A 93 4.87 -9.29 1.62
C ILE A 93 3.60 -9.55 2.44
N PHE A 94 2.67 -10.35 1.91
CA PHE A 94 1.44 -10.71 2.61
C PHE A 94 1.73 -11.41 3.96
N TYR A 95 2.77 -12.25 4.01
CA TYR A 95 3.23 -12.89 5.25
C TYR A 95 4.07 -11.98 6.17
N GLY A 96 4.31 -10.72 5.79
CA GLY A 96 4.91 -9.69 6.62
C GLY A 96 6.38 -9.40 6.33
N ALA A 97 6.91 -9.87 5.20
CA ALA A 97 8.21 -9.42 4.69
C ALA A 97 8.17 -7.94 4.30
N ASP A 98 9.34 -7.31 4.26
CA ASP A 98 9.46 -5.89 3.92
C ASP A 98 9.29 -5.68 2.40
N PRO A 99 8.28 -4.91 1.94
CA PRO A 99 8.04 -4.66 0.52
C PRO A 99 9.25 -4.07 -0.21
N GLU A 100 10.02 -3.20 0.46
CA GLU A 100 11.17 -2.54 -0.18
C GLU A 100 12.31 -3.52 -0.46
N LYS A 101 12.44 -4.57 0.36
CA LYS A 101 13.45 -5.61 0.20
C LYS A 101 13.03 -6.63 -0.84
N GLU A 102 11.80 -7.12 -0.76
CA GLU A 102 11.27 -8.15 -1.66
C GLU A 102 11.18 -7.64 -3.10
N LEU A 103 10.81 -6.38 -3.30
CA LEU A 103 10.64 -5.81 -4.64
C LEU A 103 11.92 -5.21 -5.23
N LYS A 104 13.05 -5.20 -4.49
CA LYS A 104 14.29 -4.52 -4.92
C LYS A 104 14.81 -5.01 -6.28
N GLU A 105 14.79 -6.32 -6.52
CA GLU A 105 15.23 -6.89 -7.80
C GLU A 105 14.21 -6.63 -8.91
N LEU A 106 12.91 -6.67 -8.59
CA LEU A 106 11.84 -6.42 -9.56
C LEU A 106 11.75 -4.93 -9.96
N LEU A 107 12.17 -4.01 -9.10
CA LEU A 107 12.24 -2.58 -9.39
C LEU A 107 13.28 -2.21 -10.46
N LYS A 108 14.26 -3.10 -10.71
CA LYS A 108 15.26 -2.91 -11.78
C LYS A 108 14.73 -3.28 -13.16
N GLU A 109 13.64 -4.04 -13.21
CA GLU A 109 13.03 -4.52 -14.44
C GLU A 109 12.13 -3.44 -15.05
N ASN A 110 12.11 -3.38 -16.38
CA ASN A 110 11.21 -2.49 -17.09
C ASN A 110 9.87 -3.20 -17.35
N PHE A 111 8.77 -2.62 -16.86
CA PHE A 111 7.41 -3.07 -17.13
C PHE A 111 6.75 -2.04 -18.06
N GLU A 112 6.29 -2.46 -19.23
CA GLU A 112 5.68 -1.54 -20.22
C GLU A 112 4.29 -1.07 -19.81
N HIS A 113 3.60 -1.84 -18.96
CA HIS A 113 2.24 -1.57 -18.52
C HIS A 113 2.15 -1.58 -16.99
N PHE A 114 1.89 -0.43 -16.41
CA PHE A 114 1.63 -0.23 -14.99
C PHE A 114 0.77 1.03 -14.78
N LEU A 115 0.09 1.11 -13.64
CA LEU A 115 -0.66 2.29 -13.19
C LEU A 115 0.12 3.06 -12.13
N ASN A 116 0.72 2.34 -11.19
CA ASN A 116 1.48 2.90 -10.07
C ASN A 116 2.88 2.28 -10.00
N ASP A 117 3.79 2.95 -9.30
CA ASP A 117 5.08 2.37 -8.94
C ASP A 117 4.94 1.04 -8.19
N LEU A 118 5.79 0.07 -8.53
CA LEU A 118 5.72 -1.29 -7.99
C LEU A 118 5.80 -1.32 -6.46
N ILE A 119 6.66 -0.46 -5.90
CA ILE A 119 6.86 -0.35 -4.46
C ILE A 119 5.61 0.13 -3.73
N VAL A 120 4.80 1.00 -4.36
CA VAL A 120 3.55 1.50 -3.80
C VAL A 120 2.52 0.38 -3.70
N ILE A 121 2.47 -0.47 -4.72
CA ILE A 121 1.58 -1.64 -4.75
C ILE A 121 1.99 -2.64 -3.67
N GLY A 122 3.30 -2.85 -3.51
CA GLY A 122 3.85 -3.66 -2.41
C GLY A 122 3.50 -3.12 -1.03
N ILE A 123 3.56 -1.80 -0.82
CA ILE A 123 3.19 -1.17 0.46
C ILE A 123 1.69 -1.27 0.74
N LEU A 124 0.86 -1.34 -0.29
CA LEU A 124 -0.60 -1.43 -0.20
C LEU A 124 -1.14 -2.87 -0.16
N SER A 125 -0.27 -3.87 -0.27
CA SER A 125 -0.63 -5.30 -0.26
C SER A 125 -0.49 -5.91 1.12
#